data_AF-A0A1H1Q6I4-F1
#
_entry.id   AF-A0A1H1Q6I4-F1
#
_cell.length_a   1.000
_cell.length_b   1.000
_cell.length_c   1.000
_cell.angle_alpha   90.00
_cell.angle_beta   90.00
_cell.angle_gamma   90.00
#
_symmetry.space_group_name_H-M   'P 1'
#
loop_
_entity.id
_entity.type
_entity.pdbx_description
1 polymer ?
#
loop_
_entity_poly.entity_id
_entity_poly.type
_entity_poly.pdbx_seq_one_letter_code
_entity_poly.pdbx_strand_id
1 'polypeptide(L)'
;MDVLEYWAPRIDWSRFAQGAVSDRMWRAFKDLVMLCHSVEHWREVHRSLQMTRPPQPYYMPESRHYRKKRLDEWKRPITQSENHMHRAAHLADEKVAEISYLISPADEGTPDWNLYFAAALSIGRTLGHERARYKSVAFDAFDAAELSEPDPSVIASQWLIRAGLPHRQPHL
;
A
#
# COMPACT_ATOMS: atom_id res chain seq x y z
N MET A 1 -6.38 13.71 -10.13
CA MET A 1 -4.95 13.38 -10.24
C MET A 1 -4.71 12.11 -9.45
N ASP A 2 -4.42 11.06 -10.18
CA ASP A 2 -4.07 9.74 -9.65
C ASP A 2 -2.71 9.82 -8.93
N VAL A 3 -2.54 9.15 -7.79
CA VAL A 3 -1.25 9.17 -7.07
C VAL A 3 -0.13 8.58 -7.94
N LEU A 4 -0.50 7.71 -8.88
CA LEU A 4 0.37 7.09 -9.85
C LEU A 4 0.93 8.08 -10.90
N GLU A 5 0.30 9.25 -11.08
CA GLU A 5 0.85 10.33 -11.91
C GLU A 5 2.13 10.93 -11.30
N TYR A 6 2.23 10.92 -9.97
CA TYR A 6 3.38 11.48 -9.23
C TYR A 6 4.49 10.46 -9.03
N TRP A 7 4.13 9.19 -8.86
CA TRP A 7 5.07 8.10 -8.75
C TRP A 7 4.39 6.77 -9.10
N ALA A 8 5.02 5.98 -9.97
CA ALA A 8 4.57 4.63 -10.29
C ALA A 8 5.71 3.61 -10.06
N PRO A 9 5.41 2.45 -9.46
CA PRO A 9 6.42 1.43 -9.21
C PRO A 9 6.88 0.79 -10.53
N ARG A 10 8.17 0.46 -10.62
CA ARG A 10 8.71 -0.35 -11.72
C ARG A 10 8.62 -1.82 -11.34
N ILE A 11 7.47 -2.42 -11.62
CA ILE A 11 7.21 -3.83 -11.32
C ILE A 11 7.59 -4.69 -12.52
N ASP A 12 8.37 -5.73 -12.27
CA ASP A 12 8.64 -6.78 -13.27
C ASP A 12 7.48 -7.78 -13.29
N TRP A 13 6.50 -7.50 -14.13
CA TRP A 13 5.32 -8.36 -14.29
C TRP A 13 5.61 -9.75 -14.83
N SER A 14 6.82 -10.03 -15.35
CA SER A 14 7.20 -11.40 -15.77
C SER A 14 7.32 -12.36 -14.58
N ARG A 15 7.51 -11.83 -13.37
CA ARG A 15 7.59 -12.59 -12.12
C ARG A 15 6.21 -12.84 -11.49
N PHE A 16 5.14 -12.48 -12.20
CA PHE A 16 3.77 -12.63 -11.76
C PHE A 16 3.05 -13.67 -12.63
N ALA A 17 2.65 -14.78 -12.03
CA ALA A 17 1.88 -15.84 -12.67
C ALA A 17 0.42 -15.77 -12.23
N GLN A 18 -0.48 -15.58 -13.20
CA GLN A 18 -1.93 -15.46 -12.97
C GLN A 18 -2.59 -16.79 -12.58
N GLY A 19 -2.08 -17.92 -13.09
CA GLY A 19 -2.63 -19.25 -12.84
C GLY A 19 -4.13 -19.34 -13.17
N ALA A 20 -4.92 -19.81 -12.20
CA ALA A 20 -6.36 -20.03 -12.32
C ALA A 20 -7.22 -18.81 -11.91
N VAL A 21 -6.60 -17.68 -11.57
CA VAL A 21 -7.32 -16.44 -11.24
C VAL A 21 -7.94 -15.86 -12.51
N SER A 22 -9.19 -15.39 -12.43
CA SER A 22 -9.87 -14.81 -13.59
C SER A 22 -9.18 -13.54 -14.09
N ASP A 23 -9.28 -13.25 -15.39
CA ASP A 23 -8.64 -12.07 -15.99
C ASP A 23 -9.08 -10.75 -15.32
N ARG A 24 -10.36 -10.67 -14.92
CA ARG A 24 -10.91 -9.47 -14.29
C ARG A 24 -10.35 -9.28 -12.89
N MET A 25 -10.32 -10.36 -12.10
CA MET A 25 -9.71 -10.37 -10.77
C MET A 25 -8.23 -10.04 -10.84
N TRP A 26 -7.51 -10.65 -11.79
CA TRP A 26 -6.08 -10.45 -11.98
C TRP A 26 -5.71 -9.00 -12.31
N ARG A 27 -6.46 -8.35 -13.21
CA ARG A 27 -6.24 -6.92 -13.53
C ARG A 27 -6.42 -6.04 -12.29
N ALA A 28 -7.51 -6.25 -11.54
CA ALA A 28 -7.76 -5.48 -10.32
C ALA A 28 -6.71 -5.74 -9.24
N PHE A 29 -6.21 -6.97 -9.13
CA PHE A 29 -5.11 -7.32 -8.23
C PHE A 29 -3.81 -6.62 -8.61
N LYS A 30 -3.45 -6.58 -9.90
CA LYS A 30 -2.25 -5.83 -10.35
C LYS A 30 -2.34 -4.36 -10.00
N ASP A 31 -3.50 -3.74 -10.19
CA ASP A 31 -3.74 -2.35 -9.78
C ASP A 31 -3.56 -2.18 -8.27
N LEU A 32 -4.09 -3.11 -7.47
CA LEU A 32 -3.92 -3.11 -6.02
C LEU A 32 -2.43 -3.20 -5.63
N VAL A 33 -1.67 -4.11 -6.25
CA VAL A 33 -0.22 -4.26 -5.99
C VAL A 33 0.52 -2.94 -6.30
N MET A 34 0.22 -2.28 -7.41
CA MET A 34 0.82 -0.97 -7.74
C MET A 34 0.49 0.12 -6.71
N LEU A 35 -0.75 0.15 -6.23
CA LEU A 35 -1.19 1.11 -5.21
C LEU A 35 -0.52 0.82 -3.87
N CYS A 36 -0.40 -0.45 -3.47
CA CYS A 36 0.29 -0.86 -2.25
C CYS A 36 1.77 -0.44 -2.26
N HIS A 37 2.47 -0.65 -3.38
CA HIS A 37 3.83 -0.12 -3.57
C HIS A 37 3.90 1.40 -3.44
N SER A 38 2.91 2.11 -4.00
CA SER A 38 2.83 3.57 -3.89
C SER A 38 2.65 4.04 -2.45
N VAL A 39 1.82 3.35 -1.66
CA VAL A 39 1.67 3.67 -0.23
C VAL A 39 3.00 3.53 0.49
N GLU A 40 3.70 2.41 0.31
CA GLU A 40 4.98 2.17 0.99
C GLU A 40 6.08 3.13 0.54
N HIS A 41 6.12 3.50 -0.74
CA HIS A 41 7.01 4.54 -1.25
C HIS A 41 6.79 5.87 -0.53
N TRP A 42 5.55 6.37 -0.52
CA TRP A 42 5.24 7.67 0.10
C TRP A 42 5.40 7.65 1.63
N ARG A 43 5.16 6.51 2.28
CA ARG A 43 5.48 6.30 3.71
C ARG A 43 6.98 6.49 3.98
N GLU A 44 7.83 5.87 3.16
CA GLU A 44 9.29 5.97 3.32
C GLU A 44 9.80 7.37 2.98
N VAL A 45 9.30 7.99 1.90
CA VAL A 45 9.60 9.39 1.55
C VAL A 45 9.22 10.32 2.70
N HIS A 46 8.01 10.22 3.22
CA HIS A 46 7.55 11.05 4.33
C HIS A 46 8.41 10.87 5.58
N ARG A 47 8.72 9.62 5.96
CA ARG A 47 9.62 9.31 7.08
C ARG A 47 11.01 9.92 6.88
N SER A 48 11.58 9.80 5.67
CA SER A 48 12.91 10.36 5.36
C SER A 48 12.92 11.89 5.45
N LEU A 49 11.87 12.55 4.96
CA LEU A 49 11.73 14.00 5.00
C LEU A 49 11.55 14.52 6.44
N GLN A 50 10.78 13.82 7.27
CA GLN A 50 10.62 14.16 8.70
C GLN A 50 11.94 14.12 9.48
N MET A 51 12.91 13.30 9.07
CA MET A 51 14.24 13.22 9.69
C MET A 51 15.17 14.37 9.26
N THR A 52 14.82 15.13 8.22
CA THR A 52 15.62 16.28 7.78
C THR A 52 15.48 17.44 8.77
N ARG A 53 16.55 18.22 8.95
CA ARG A 53 16.49 19.45 9.75
C ARG A 53 16.09 20.63 8.87
N PRO A 54 15.42 21.65 9.42
CA PRO A 54 15.22 22.91 8.70
C PRO A 54 16.56 23.46 8.22
N PRO A 55 16.66 23.93 6.97
CA PRO A 55 17.91 24.46 6.42
C PRO A 55 18.36 25.67 7.23
N GLN A 56 19.66 25.93 7.36
CA GLN A 56 20.16 27.11 8.10
C GLN A 56 19.83 28.42 7.38
N PRO A 57 19.69 29.55 8.09
CA PRO A 57 19.53 30.85 7.43
C PRO A 57 20.79 31.21 6.65
N TYR A 58 20.63 31.80 5.46
CA TYR A 58 21.75 32.18 4.59
C TYR A 58 22.50 33.43 5.10
N TYR A 59 21.80 34.36 5.76
CA TYR A 59 22.36 35.57 6.36
C TYR A 59 21.81 35.79 7.77
N MET A 60 22.63 36.37 8.65
CA MET A 60 22.24 36.74 10.02
C MET A 60 22.48 38.25 10.23
N PRO A 61 21.57 38.97 10.93
CA PRO A 61 20.33 38.47 11.53
C PRO A 61 19.21 38.22 10.51
N GLU A 62 18.48 37.12 10.67
CA GLU A 62 17.35 36.76 9.81
C GLU A 62 16.08 37.52 10.22
N SER A 63 15.32 38.06 9.25
CA SER A 63 14.03 38.70 9.53
C SER A 63 12.95 37.65 9.87
N ARG A 64 11.92 38.05 10.64
CA ARG A 64 10.78 37.17 10.96
C ARG A 64 10.11 36.58 9.72
N HIS A 65 10.01 37.38 8.63
CA HIS A 65 9.41 36.94 7.38
C HIS A 65 10.25 35.85 6.70
N TYR A 66 11.57 36.04 6.58
CA TYR A 66 12.47 35.05 5.98
C TYR A 66 12.51 33.76 6.79
N ARG A 67 12.52 33.86 8.14
CA ARG A 67 12.42 32.69 9.02
C ARG A 67 11.15 31.89 8.77
N LYS A 68 10.00 32.56 8.66
CA LYS A 68 8.72 31.89 8.38
C LYS A 68 8.77 31.19 7.02
N LYS A 69 9.17 31.91 5.96
CA LYS A 69 9.28 31.36 4.61
C LYS A 69 10.17 30.11 4.56
N ARG A 70 11.35 30.16 5.17
CA ARG A 70 12.30 29.04 5.26
C ARG A 70 11.69 27.81 5.92
N LEU A 71 10.99 27.99 7.03
CA LEU A 71 10.31 26.89 7.73
C LEU A 71 9.12 26.34 6.94
N ASP A 72 8.35 27.20 6.27
CA ASP A 72 7.22 26.79 5.45
C ASP A 72 7.69 26.01 4.20
N GLU A 73 8.77 26.46 3.55
CA GLU A 73 9.39 25.76 2.43
C GLU A 73 9.96 24.39 2.83
N TRP A 74 10.54 24.27 4.02
CA TRP A 74 11.00 22.99 4.56
C TRP A 74 9.83 22.04 4.89
N LYS A 75 8.72 22.56 5.42
CA LYS A 75 7.53 21.75 5.74
C LYS A 75 6.75 21.30 4.50
N ARG A 76 6.75 22.11 3.45
CA ARG A 76 5.96 21.85 2.23
C ARG A 76 6.13 20.43 1.66
N PRO A 77 7.35 19.90 1.42
CA PRO A 77 7.50 18.54 0.89
C PRO A 77 7.02 17.46 1.87
N ILE A 78 7.13 17.68 3.19
CA ILE A 78 6.64 16.75 4.22
C ILE A 78 5.10 16.60 4.12
N THR A 79 4.40 17.73 4.04
CA THR A 79 2.93 17.75 3.88
C THR A 79 2.49 17.20 2.52
N GLN A 80 3.26 17.46 1.46
CA GLN A 80 2.96 16.90 0.14
C GLN A 80 3.08 15.37 0.13
N SER A 81 4.17 14.81 0.68
CA SER A 81 4.34 13.36 0.74
C SER A 81 3.28 12.68 1.62
N GLU A 82 2.87 13.34 2.72
CA GLU A 82 1.78 12.87 3.58
C GLU A 82 0.45 12.80 2.81
N ASN A 83 0.10 13.84 2.06
CA ASN A 83 -1.09 13.85 1.22
C ASN A 83 -1.05 12.75 0.14
N HIS A 84 0.09 12.54 -0.51
CA HIS A 84 0.25 11.46 -1.48
C HIS A 84 0.11 10.07 -0.84
N MET A 85 0.69 9.87 0.35
CA MET A 85 0.53 8.65 1.15
C MET A 85 -0.94 8.35 1.45
N HIS A 86 -1.69 9.34 1.98
CA HIS A 86 -3.10 9.16 2.30
C HIS A 86 -3.95 8.92 1.05
N ARG A 87 -3.64 9.61 -0.05
CA ARG A 87 -4.34 9.40 -1.33
C ARG A 87 -4.10 8.00 -1.88
N ALA A 88 -2.86 7.49 -1.82
CA ALA A 88 -2.55 6.13 -2.22
C ALA A 88 -3.29 5.10 -1.37
N ALA A 89 -3.34 5.28 -0.05
CA ALA A 89 -4.01 4.38 0.87
C ALA A 89 -5.52 4.33 0.61
N HIS A 90 -6.14 5.49 0.38
CA HIS A 90 -7.55 5.59 -0.01
C HIS A 90 -7.83 4.83 -1.32
N LEU A 91 -7.03 5.04 -2.35
CA LEU A 91 -7.19 4.36 -3.64
C LEU A 91 -6.99 2.85 -3.52
N ALA A 92 -6.03 2.40 -2.70
CA ALA A 92 -5.82 0.98 -2.44
C ALA A 92 -7.05 0.36 -1.77
N ASP A 93 -7.67 1.04 -0.80
CA ASP A 93 -8.88 0.54 -0.14
C ASP A 93 -10.11 0.56 -1.04
N GLU A 94 -10.24 1.59 -1.89
CA GLU A 94 -11.25 1.60 -2.96
C GLU A 94 -11.05 0.42 -3.90
N LYS A 95 -9.80 0.08 -4.25
CA LYS A 95 -9.49 -1.07 -5.10
C LYS A 95 -9.81 -2.40 -4.42
N VAL A 96 -9.53 -2.54 -3.12
CA VAL A 96 -9.96 -3.72 -2.35
C VAL A 96 -11.49 -3.81 -2.32
N ALA A 97 -12.19 -2.68 -2.17
CA ALA A 97 -13.65 -2.64 -2.24
C ALA A 97 -14.15 -3.03 -3.64
N GLU A 98 -13.53 -2.54 -4.71
CA GLU A 98 -13.84 -2.89 -6.09
C GLU A 98 -13.71 -4.41 -6.31
N ILE A 99 -12.60 -4.99 -5.85
CA ILE A 99 -12.34 -6.43 -5.92
C ILE A 99 -13.46 -7.22 -5.20
N SER A 100 -13.97 -6.70 -4.08
CA SER A 100 -15.05 -7.38 -3.34
C SER A 100 -16.35 -7.50 -4.14
N TYR A 101 -16.60 -6.60 -5.12
CA TYR A 101 -17.76 -6.69 -6.01
C TYR A 101 -17.56 -7.67 -7.17
N LEU A 102 -16.35 -8.22 -7.33
CA LEU A 102 -16.06 -9.24 -8.34
C LEU A 102 -16.41 -10.65 -7.88
N ILE A 103 -16.60 -10.83 -6.57
CA ILE A 103 -16.86 -12.12 -5.94
C ILE A 103 -18.30 -12.19 -5.42
N SER A 104 -18.84 -13.40 -5.43
CA SER A 104 -20.13 -13.75 -4.86
C SER A 104 -19.99 -14.91 -3.88
N PRO A 105 -21.00 -15.20 -3.05
CA PRO A 105 -20.98 -16.38 -2.19
C PRO A 105 -20.82 -17.70 -2.94
N ALA A 106 -21.18 -17.76 -4.23
CA ALA A 106 -21.01 -18.96 -5.04
C ALA A 106 -19.55 -19.22 -5.43
N ASP A 107 -18.68 -18.23 -5.29
CA ASP A 107 -17.26 -18.32 -5.64
C ASP A 107 -16.40 -18.81 -4.46
N GLU A 108 -17.00 -19.19 -3.33
CA GLU A 108 -16.28 -19.67 -2.15
C GLU A 108 -15.34 -20.85 -2.49
N GLY A 109 -14.10 -20.75 -2.02
CA GLY A 109 -13.04 -21.72 -2.31
C GLY A 109 -12.42 -21.62 -3.71
N THR A 110 -12.87 -20.72 -4.57
CA THR A 110 -12.19 -20.44 -5.85
C THR A 110 -10.92 -19.60 -5.62
N PRO A 111 -9.95 -19.64 -6.56
CA PRO A 111 -8.75 -18.80 -6.49
C PRO A 111 -9.06 -17.30 -6.37
N ASP A 112 -10.12 -16.83 -7.04
CA ASP A 112 -10.55 -15.42 -6.99
C ASP A 112 -11.02 -15.03 -5.57
N TRP A 113 -11.80 -15.91 -4.94
CA TRP A 113 -12.26 -15.73 -3.57
C TRP A 113 -11.10 -15.77 -2.59
N ASN A 114 -10.20 -16.76 -2.72
CA ASN A 114 -9.00 -16.87 -1.89
C ASN A 114 -8.11 -15.62 -2.01
N LEU A 115 -7.88 -15.13 -3.23
CA LEU A 115 -7.08 -13.94 -3.48
C LEU A 115 -7.65 -12.71 -2.78
N TYR A 116 -8.96 -12.46 -2.92
CA TYR A 116 -9.61 -11.32 -2.30
C TYR A 116 -9.53 -11.40 -0.77
N PHE A 117 -9.94 -12.52 -0.17
CA PHE A 117 -9.97 -12.65 1.28
C PHE A 117 -8.55 -12.60 1.87
N ALA A 118 -7.58 -13.24 1.23
CA ALA A 118 -6.19 -13.17 1.65
C ALA A 118 -5.65 -11.73 1.61
N ALA A 119 -5.96 -10.96 0.56
CA ALA A 119 -5.58 -9.55 0.44
C ALA A 119 -6.24 -8.68 1.51
N ALA A 120 -7.56 -8.82 1.70
CA ALA A 120 -8.29 -8.03 2.69
C ALA A 120 -7.82 -8.30 4.13
N LEU A 121 -7.56 -9.57 4.46
CA LEU A 121 -7.07 -9.99 5.77
C LEU A 121 -5.62 -9.54 6.01
N SER A 122 -4.74 -9.70 5.03
CA SER A 122 -3.32 -9.33 5.15
C SER A 122 -3.11 -7.82 5.20
N ILE A 123 -3.92 -7.02 4.50
CA ILE A 123 -3.92 -5.56 4.62
C ILE A 123 -4.51 -5.14 5.98
N GLY A 124 -5.49 -5.90 6.49
CA GLY A 124 -6.17 -5.56 7.73
C GLY A 124 -7.12 -4.37 7.55
N ARG A 125 -8.00 -4.45 6.55
CA ARG A 125 -8.95 -3.38 6.17
C ARG A 125 -9.76 -2.79 7.34
N THR A 126 -10.02 -3.59 8.38
CA THR A 126 -10.73 -3.16 9.60
C THR A 126 -9.94 -2.24 10.51
N LEU A 127 -8.62 -2.10 10.32
CA LEU A 127 -7.74 -1.27 11.15
C LEU A 127 -7.76 0.22 10.77
N GLY A 128 -8.35 0.56 9.61
CA GLY A 128 -8.33 1.90 9.00
C GLY A 128 -7.05 2.20 8.21
N HIS A 129 -7.14 3.14 7.26
CA HIS A 129 -6.09 3.45 6.26
C HIS A 129 -4.69 3.70 6.86
N GLU A 130 -4.60 4.32 8.04
CA GLU A 130 -3.31 4.64 8.68
C GLU A 130 -2.60 3.42 9.26
N ARG A 131 -3.36 2.41 9.70
CA ARG A 131 -2.84 1.19 10.35
C ARG A 131 -2.85 -0.03 9.42
N ALA A 132 -3.42 0.13 8.24
CA ALA A 132 -3.43 -0.87 7.19
C ALA A 132 -2.01 -1.22 6.73
N ARG A 133 -1.80 -2.50 6.48
CA ARG A 133 -0.52 -3.17 6.27
C ARG A 133 -0.22 -3.37 4.79
N TYR A 134 -0.36 -2.32 3.97
CA TYR A 134 -0.22 -2.42 2.51
C TYR A 134 1.05 -3.12 2.00
N LYS A 135 2.16 -3.04 2.76
CA LYS A 135 3.37 -3.83 2.49
C LYS A 135 3.14 -5.33 2.31
N SER A 136 2.09 -5.92 2.92
CA SER A 136 1.76 -7.35 2.77
C SER A 136 1.29 -7.73 1.37
N VAL A 137 0.85 -6.76 0.56
CA VAL A 137 0.38 -6.96 -0.82
C VAL A 137 1.23 -6.19 -1.84
N ALA A 138 2.25 -5.45 -1.40
CA ALA A 138 3.24 -4.81 -2.26
C ALA A 138 4.27 -5.86 -2.78
N PHE A 139 3.80 -6.84 -3.53
CA PHE A 139 4.61 -7.95 -4.02
C PHE A 139 5.61 -7.52 -5.10
N ASP A 140 6.79 -8.14 -5.10
CA ASP A 140 7.77 -8.06 -6.20
C ASP A 140 7.71 -9.27 -7.14
N ALA A 141 7.02 -10.33 -6.71
CA ALA A 141 6.72 -11.55 -7.44
C ALA A 141 5.50 -12.21 -6.81
N PHE A 142 4.70 -12.90 -7.62
CA PHE A 142 3.49 -13.58 -7.15
C PHE A 142 3.18 -14.78 -8.04
N ASP A 143 2.80 -15.90 -7.46
CA ASP A 143 2.32 -17.06 -8.20
C ASP A 143 0.97 -17.49 -7.65
N ALA A 144 -0.08 -17.36 -8.45
CA ALA A 144 -1.43 -17.75 -8.07
C ALA A 144 -1.57 -19.24 -7.73
N ALA A 145 -0.60 -20.09 -8.07
CA ALA A 145 -0.56 -21.46 -7.57
C ALA A 145 -0.52 -21.53 -6.03
N GLU A 146 -0.03 -20.49 -5.34
CA GLU A 146 -0.06 -20.41 -3.88
C GLU A 146 -1.47 -20.23 -3.28
N LEU A 147 -2.47 -19.92 -4.13
CA LEU A 147 -3.88 -19.80 -3.74
C LEU A 147 -4.61 -21.15 -3.64
N SER A 148 -3.90 -22.27 -3.78
CA SER A 148 -4.47 -23.61 -3.65
C SER A 148 -4.87 -23.97 -2.22
N GLU A 149 -4.41 -23.21 -1.22
CA GLU A 149 -4.81 -23.39 0.17
C GLU A 149 -6.29 -22.99 0.35
N PRO A 150 -7.17 -23.89 0.83
CA PRO A 150 -8.58 -23.59 1.01
C PRO A 150 -8.87 -22.51 2.06
N ASP A 151 -7.97 -22.28 3.01
CA ASP A 151 -8.13 -21.22 4.02
C ASP A 151 -7.35 -19.93 3.66
N PRO A 152 -8.04 -18.82 3.28
CA PRO A 152 -7.40 -17.57 2.91
C PRO A 152 -6.69 -16.90 4.09
N SER A 153 -7.01 -17.24 5.34
CA SER A 153 -6.33 -16.71 6.52
C SER A 153 -4.90 -17.24 6.65
N VAL A 154 -4.65 -18.47 6.19
CA VAL A 154 -3.32 -19.06 6.13
C VAL A 154 -2.47 -18.34 5.08
N ILE A 155 -3.04 -18.11 3.89
CA ILE A 155 -2.40 -17.34 2.81
C ILE A 155 -2.06 -15.93 3.31
N ALA A 156 -3.03 -15.22 3.90
CA ALA A 156 -2.83 -13.88 4.45
C ALA A 156 -1.71 -13.83 5.51
N SER A 157 -1.64 -14.85 6.37
CA SER A 157 -0.61 -14.96 7.40
C SER A 157 0.78 -15.14 6.78
N GLN A 158 0.90 -15.94 5.73
CA GLN A 158 2.16 -16.08 5.00
C GLN A 158 2.61 -14.77 4.35
N TRP A 159 1.69 -14.03 3.73
CA TRP A 159 1.99 -12.72 3.14
C TRP A 159 2.44 -11.70 4.20
N LEU A 160 1.78 -11.67 5.36
CA LEU A 160 2.19 -10.86 6.50
C LEU A 160 3.60 -11.20 6.99
N ILE A 161 3.92 -12.49 7.11
CA ILE A 161 5.26 -12.96 7.51
C ILE A 161 6.30 -12.51 6.49
N ARG A 162 6.05 -12.71 5.18
CA ARG A 162 6.96 -12.28 4.09
C ARG A 162 7.22 -10.78 4.10
N ALA A 163 6.22 -9.96 4.47
CA ALA A 163 6.36 -8.51 4.60
C ALA A 163 7.13 -8.05 5.85
N GLY A 164 7.48 -8.98 6.75
CA GLY A 164 8.12 -8.67 8.04
C GLY A 164 7.13 -8.17 9.09
N LEU A 165 5.85 -8.51 8.95
CA LEU A 165 4.75 -8.12 9.85
C LEU A 165 4.18 -9.36 10.56
N PRO A 166 4.97 -10.08 11.40
CA PRO A 166 4.51 -11.28 12.06
C PRO A 166 3.27 -10.98 12.90
N HIS A 167 2.33 -11.93 12.91
CA HIS A 167 1.06 -11.89 13.61
C HIS A 167 1.26 -11.48 15.09
N ARG A 168 1.06 -10.20 15.41
CA ARG A 168 0.67 -9.83 16.77
C ARG A 168 -0.78 -10.26 16.89
N GLN A 169 -1.02 -11.38 17.57
CA GLN A 169 -2.36 -11.80 17.94
C GLN A 169 -3.11 -10.57 18.49
N PRO A 170 -4.31 -10.25 17.98
CA PRO A 170 -5.16 -9.32 18.68
C PRO A 170 -5.50 -9.96 20.02
N HIS A 171 -5.01 -9.37 21.11
CA HIS A 171 -5.59 -9.67 22.42
C HIS A 171 -7.06 -9.25 22.36
N LEU A 172 -7.93 -10.23 22.57
CA LEU A 172 -9.37 -10.11 22.73
C LEU A 172 -9.71 -9.06 23.80
#